data_AF-A0A0C3DJE7-F1
#
_entry.id   AF-A0A0C3DJE7-F1
#
_cell.length_a   1.000
_cell.length_b   1.000
_cell.length_c   1.000
_cell.angle_alpha   90.00
_cell.angle_beta   90.00
_cell.angle_gamma   90.00
#
_symmetry.space_group_name_H-M   'P 1'
#
loop_
_entity.id
_entity.type
_entity.pdbx_description
1 polymer ?
#
loop_
_entity_poly.entity_id
_entity_poly.type
_entity_poly.pdbx_seq_one_letter_code
_entity_poly.pdbx_strand_id
1 'polypeptide(L)' 'MLKKLKIFRLSQLASDLVKATDLQSWLGINLGTAILIMQYAKEDFEMGSWPLPDT' A
#
# COMPACT_ATOMS: atom_id res chain seq x y z
N MET A 1 -1.10 4.46 -12.39
CA MET A 1 0.26 4.84 -11.97
C MET A 1 0.95 3.76 -11.12
N LEU A 2 0.26 3.09 -10.19
CA LEU A 2 0.84 2.02 -9.34
C LEU A 2 1.46 0.84 -10.12
N LYS A 3 0.82 0.36 -11.20
CA LYS A 3 1.41 -0.68 -12.08
C LYS A 3 2.76 -0.26 -12.72
N LYS A 4 2.98 1.05 -12.98
CA LYS A 4 4.27 1.55 -13.49
C LYS A 4 5.36 1.56 -12.43
N LEU A 5 4.98 1.59 -11.15
CA LEU A 5 5.88 1.53 -9.98
C LEU A 5 6.17 0.10 -9.54
N LYS A 6 5.71 -0.92 -10.31
CA LYS A 6 5.81 -2.34 -9.97
C LYS A 6 5.21 -2.70 -8.60
N ILE A 7 4.25 -1.90 -8.14
CA ILE A 7 3.43 -2.19 -6.97
C ILE A 7 2.22 -2.94 -7.47
N PHE A 8 2.24 -4.25 -7.24
CA PHE A 8 1.22 -5.19 -7.70
C PHE A 8 0.33 -5.67 -6.55
N ARG A 9 0.76 -5.51 -5.30
CA ARG A 9 0.02 -5.96 -4.11
C ARG A 9 -0.01 -4.87 -3.04
N LEU A 10 -1.14 -4.78 -2.34
CA LEU A 10 -1.31 -3.89 -1.17
C LEU A 10 -0.31 -4.22 -0.05
N SER A 11 0.11 -5.48 0.08
CA SER A 11 1.18 -5.87 1.01
C SER A 11 2.52 -5.18 0.75
N GLN A 12 2.79 -4.73 -0.48
CA GLN A 12 3.98 -3.95 -0.79
C GLN A 12 3.86 -2.49 -0.32
N LEU A 13 2.63 -1.98 -0.18
CA LEU A 13 2.35 -0.68 0.44
C LEU A 13 2.33 -0.76 1.97
N ALA A 14 1.98 -1.93 2.52
CA ALA A 14 2.07 -2.23 3.94
C ALA A 14 3.51 -2.49 4.42
N SER A 15 4.47 -2.64 3.50
CA SER A 15 5.88 -2.79 3.82
C SER A 15 6.51 -1.44 4.18
N ASP A 16 7.44 -1.44 5.13
CA ASP A 16 8.26 -0.26 5.49
C ASP A 16 9.11 0.29 4.33
N LEU A 17 9.13 -0.39 3.17
CA LEU A 17 9.83 0.02 1.96
C LEU A 17 9.19 1.22 1.26
N VAL A 18 7.89 1.46 1.41
CA VAL A 18 7.19 2.60 0.80
C VAL A 18 6.86 3.60 1.90
N LYS A 19 7.30 4.86 1.78
CA LYS A 19 6.89 5.91 2.71
C LYS A 19 5.62 6.61 2.21
N ALA A 20 4.85 7.20 3.12
CA ALA A 20 3.66 7.97 2.78
C ALA A 20 3.97 9.16 1.85
N THR A 21 5.17 9.73 1.95
CA THR A 21 5.67 10.78 1.06
C THR A 21 5.87 10.28 -0.37
N ASP A 22 6.31 9.04 -0.53
CA ASP A 22 6.49 8.41 -1.85
C ASP A 22 5.11 8.19 -2.47
N LEU A 23 4.17 7.65 -1.69
CA LEU A 23 2.80 7.41 -2.12
C LEU A 23 2.07 8.71 -2.48
N GLN A 24 2.29 9.78 -1.70
CA GLN A 24 1.81 11.13 -2.01
C GLN A 24 2.32 11.59 -3.37
N SER A 25 3.63 11.51 -3.62
CA SER A 25 4.26 11.94 -4.87
C SER A 25 3.77 11.11 -6.07
N TRP A 26 3.63 9.80 -5.87
CA TRP A 26 3.21 8.85 -6.91
C TRP A 26 1.75 8.98 -7.32
N LEU A 27 0.87 9.35 -6.40
CA LEU A 27 -0.57 9.45 -6.64
C LEU A 27 -1.06 10.89 -6.77
N GLY A 28 -0.22 11.89 -6.46
CA GLY A 28 -0.61 13.30 -6.45
C GLY A 28 -1.68 13.60 -5.39
N ILE A 29 -1.66 12.88 -4.26
CA ILE A 29 -2.66 13.00 -3.19
C ILE A 29 -2.08 13.76 -1.98
N ASN A 30 -2.96 14.16 -1.05
CA ASN A 30 -2.52 14.71 0.23
C ASN A 30 -1.78 13.64 1.05
N LEU A 31 -0.73 14.04 1.77
CA LEU A 31 0.00 13.21 2.72
C LEU A 31 -0.92 12.51 3.73
N GLY A 32 -1.93 13.18 4.26
CA GLY A 32 -2.91 12.56 5.17
C GLY A 32 -3.68 11.41 4.52
N THR A 33 -4.08 11.57 3.26
CA THR A 33 -4.71 10.51 2.47
C THR A 33 -3.75 9.35 2.21
N ALA A 34 -2.48 9.64 1.93
CA ALA A 34 -1.45 8.62 1.73
C ALA A 34 -1.21 7.79 3.02
N ILE A 35 -1.15 8.46 4.18
CA ILE A 35 -1.02 7.79 5.49
C ILE A 35 -2.20 6.85 5.73
N LEU A 36 -3.44 7.31 5.49
CA LEU A 36 -4.64 6.49 5.68
C LEU A 36 -4.65 5.25 4.79
N ILE A 37 -4.24 5.38 3.52
CA ILE A 37 -4.13 4.24 2.60
C ILE A 37 -3.12 3.21 3.11
N MET A 38 -1.96 3.66 3.60
CA MET A 38 -0.94 2.77 4.15
C MET A 38 -1.39 2.08 5.44
N GLN A 39 -2.06 2.81 6.34
CA GLN A 39 -2.62 2.24 7.56
C GLN A 39 -3.65 1.16 7.23
N TYR A 40 -4.57 1.45 6.31
CA TYR A 40 -5.57 0.48 5.86
C TYR A 40 -4.92 -0.76 5.21
N ALA A 41 -3.91 -0.56 4.37
CA ALA A 41 -3.17 -1.67 3.76
C ALA A 41 -2.44 -2.53 4.80
N LYS A 42 -1.95 -1.93 5.89
CA LYS A 42 -1.29 -2.64 6.99
C LYS A 42 -2.29 -3.43 7.84
N GLU A 43 -3.40 -2.81 8.22
CA GLU A 43 -4.48 -3.47 8.96
C GLU A 43 -5.05 -4.66 8.17
N ASP A 44 -5.29 -4.49 6.87
CA ASP A 44 -5.77 -5.57 5.99
C ASP A 44 -4.76 -6.73 5.87
N PHE A 45 -3.47 -6.41 5.81
CA PHE A 45 -2.40 -7.41 5.81
C PHE A 45 -2.31 -8.18 7.13
N GLU A 46 -2.40 -7.48 8.26
CA GLU A 46 -2.33 -8.06 9.61
C GLU A 46 -3.58 -8.90 9.96
N MET A 47 -4.76 -8.53 9.44
CA MET A 47 -6.00 -9.30 9.63
C MET A 47 -6.05 -10.61 8.84
N GLY A 48 -5.04 -10.92 8.01
CA GLY A 48 -5.00 -12.16 7.23
C GLY A 48 -6.17 -12.31 6.24
N SER A 49 -6.87 -11.21 5.93
CA SER A 49 -8.09 -11.19 5.11
C SER A 49 -7.81 -11.38 3.61
N TRP A 50 -6.53 -11.54 3.23
CA TRP A 50 -6.17 -11.84 1.86
C TRP A 50 -6.18 -13.33 1.55
N PRO A 51 -6.97 -13.79 0.56
CA PRO A 51 -6.88 -15.16 0.12
C PRO A 51 -5.46 -15.35 -0.40
N LEU A 52 -4.67 -16.15 0.34
CA LEU A 52 -3.44 -16.71 -0.19
C LEU A 52 -3.84 -17.45 -1.48
N PRO A 53 -3.19 -17.18 -2.63
CA PRO A 53 -3.45 -17.98 -3.82
C PRO A 53 -3.12 -19.43 -3.46
N ASP A 54 -4.10 -20.31 -3.63
CA ASP A 54 -3.99 -21.75 -3.39
C ASP A 54 -2.71 -22.27 -4.07
N THR A 55 -1.73 -22.66 -3.26
CA THR A 55 -0.56 -23.44 -3.69
C THR A 55 -0.89 -24.92 -3.74
#